data_AF-X1SYD0-F1
#
_entry.id   AF-X1SYD0-F1
#
_cell.length_a   1.000
_cell.length_b   1.000
_cell.length_c   1.000
_cell.angle_alpha   90.00
_cell.angle_beta   90.00
_cell.angle_gamma   90.00
#
_symmetry.space_group_name_H-M   'P 1'
#
loop_
_entity.id
_entity.type
_entity.pdbx_description
1 polymer ?
#
loop_
_entity_poly.entity_id
_entity_poly.type
_entity_poly.pdbx_seq_one_letter_code
_entity_poly.pdbx_strand_id
1 'polypeptide(L)' 'KFYQVQILSPDDFMICNKDDTLKIRVDKPEVIVDKENLLREALENIEREKLLVEYIDIRFKDSLVIKLKK' A
#
# COMPACT_ATOMS: atom_id res chain seq x y z
N LYS A 1 0.41 -11.58 -3.31
CA LYS A 1 0.95 -12.25 -2.09
C LYS A 1 1.96 -11.31 -1.45
N PHE A 2 1.75 -10.93 -0.20
CA PHE A 2 2.69 -10.14 0.59
C PHE A 2 3.68 -11.08 1.26
N TYR A 3 4.97 -10.71 1.27
CA TYR A 3 6.05 -11.61 1.68
C TYR A 3 6.89 -11.06 2.83
N GLN A 4 6.87 -9.75 3.04
CA GLN A 4 7.66 -9.12 4.09
C GLN A 4 6.85 -8.01 4.76
N VAL A 5 6.97 -7.93 6.08
CA VAL A 5 6.48 -6.82 6.90
C VAL A 5 7.69 -6.12 7.50
N GLN A 6 7.83 -4.83 7.27
CA GLN A 6 8.83 -3.97 7.89
C GLN A 6 8.14 -3.14 8.98
N ILE A 7 8.65 -3.20 10.21
CA ILE A 7 8.14 -2.40 11.32
C ILE A 7 8.86 -1.06 11.30
N LEU A 8 8.13 0.02 11.01
CA LEU A 8 8.65 1.39 11.02
C LEU A 8 8.53 2.01 12.42
N SER A 9 7.44 1.70 13.13
CA SER A 9 7.18 2.07 14.52
C SER A 9 6.10 1.15 15.12
N PRO A 10 5.75 1.25 16.42
CA PRO A 10 4.77 0.34 17.05
C PRO A 10 3.42 0.22 16.33
N ASP A 11 2.95 1.29 15.69
CA ASP A 11 1.68 1.34 14.94
C ASP A 11 1.91 1.75 13.47
N ASP A 12 3.05 1.39 12.90
CA ASP A 12 3.40 1.78 11.54
C ASP A 12 4.23 0.69 10.85
N PHE A 13 3.66 0.12 9.81
CA PHE A 13 4.19 -1.05 9.13
C PHE A 13 4.22 -0.81 7.64
N MET A 14 5.24 -1.33 6.97
CA MET A 14 5.30 -1.43 5.52
C MET A 14 5.17 -2.89 5.12
N ILE A 15 4.19 -3.19 4.29
CA ILE A 15 3.97 -4.51 3.72
C ILE A 15 4.50 -4.51 2.30
N CYS A 16 5.43 -5.42 2.03
CA CYS A 16 6.07 -5.55 0.73
C CYS A 16 5.67 -6.86 0.04
N ASN A 17 5.57 -6.80 -1.29
CA ASN A 17 5.57 -7.99 -2.13
C ASN A 17 6.99 -8.59 -2.23
N LYS A 18 7.11 -9.72 -2.94
CA LYS A 18 8.35 -10.55 -2.97
C LYS A 18 9.56 -9.80 -3.53
N ASP A 19 9.31 -8.91 -4.48
CA ASP A 19 10.28 -8.19 -5.29
C ASP A 19 10.40 -6.71 -4.88
N ASP A 20 9.77 -6.31 -3.77
CA ASP A 20 9.80 -4.97 -3.19
C ASP A 20 9.31 -3.86 -4.16
N THR A 21 8.57 -4.25 -5.20
CA THR A 21 8.00 -3.34 -6.22
C THR A 21 6.67 -2.72 -5.77
N LEU A 22 5.96 -3.37 -4.84
CA LEU A 22 4.74 -2.87 -4.22
C LEU A 22 4.94 -2.77 -2.71
N LYS A 23 4.81 -1.55 -2.20
CA LYS A 23 4.93 -1.21 -0.79
C LYS A 23 3.64 -0.58 -0.31
N ILE A 24 3.05 -1.14 0.74
CA ILE A 24 1.80 -0.66 1.33
C ILE A 24 2.04 -0.33 2.79
N ARG A 25 1.83 0.93 3.17
CA ARG A 25 1.96 1.41 4.54
C ARG A 25 0.62 1.28 5.26
N VAL A 26 0.65 0.60 6.41
CA VAL A 26 -0.52 0.29 7.23
C VAL A 26 -0.19 0.56 8.70
N ASP A 27 -1.19 0.93 9.48
CA ASP A 27 -1.09 1.05 10.94
C ASP A 27 -1.68 -0.16 11.65
N LYS A 28 -2.66 -0.83 11.01
CA LYS A 28 -3.28 -2.05 11.53
C LYS A 28 -3.60 -3.03 10.40
N PRO A 29 -3.54 -4.35 10.64
CA PRO A 29 -3.81 -5.35 9.61
C PRO A 29 -5.25 -5.33 9.10
N GLU A 30 -6.23 -4.95 9.93
CA GLU A 30 -7.65 -4.89 9.59
C GLU A 30 -7.91 -3.89 8.47
N VAL A 31 -7.14 -2.81 8.41
CA VAL A 31 -7.28 -1.74 7.41
C VAL A 31 -7.11 -2.25 5.98
N ILE A 32 -6.34 -3.32 5.78
CA ILE A 32 -6.16 -3.95 4.46
C ILE A 32 -7.43 -4.65 4.02
N VAL A 33 -8.09 -5.35 4.95
CA VAL A 33 -9.34 -6.07 4.69
C VAL A 33 -10.46 -5.07 4.46
N ASP A 34 -10.56 -4.06 5.32
CA ASP A 34 -11.60 -3.02 5.24
C ASP A 34 -11.52 -2.20 3.94
N LYS A 35 -10.32 -2.09 3.34
CA LYS A 35 -10.07 -1.29 2.14
C LYS A 35 -9.72 -2.12 0.91
N GLU A 36 -10.05 -3.40 0.89
CA GLU A 36 -9.70 -4.30 -0.22
C GLU A 36 -10.14 -3.74 -1.58
N ASN A 37 -11.37 -3.23 -1.68
CA ASN A 37 -11.91 -2.69 -2.93
C ASN A 37 -11.19 -1.41 -3.37
N LEU A 38 -10.96 -0.48 -2.45
CA LEU A 38 -10.25 0.77 -2.74
C LEU A 38 -8.80 0.50 -3.17
N LEU A 39 -8.14 -0.45 -2.50
CA LEU A 39 -6.79 -0.86 -2.84
C LEU A 39 -6.73 -1.53 -4.23
N ARG A 40 -7.70 -2.37 -4.56
CA ARG A 40 -7.82 -2.99 -5.89
C ARG A 40 -7.96 -1.96 -6.99
N GLU A 41 -8.89 -1.01 -6.85
CA GLU A 41 -9.10 0.07 -7.82
C GLU A 41 -7.83 0.93 -7.99
N ALA A 42 -7.13 1.25 -6.90
CA ALA A 42 -5.89 1.99 -6.97
C ALA A 42 -4.79 1.23 -7.73
N LEU A 43 -4.65 -0.08 -7.50
CA LEU A 43 -3.69 -0.92 -8.22
C LEU A 43 -4.01 -1.00 -9.72
N GLU A 44 -5.28 -1.14 -10.09
CA GLU A 44 -5.72 -1.13 -11.48
C GLU A 44 -5.43 0.20 -12.17
N ASN A 45 -5.68 1.33 -11.47
CA ASN A 45 -5.37 2.66 -11.99
C ASN A 45 -3.85 2.87 -12.16
N ILE A 46 -3.04 2.42 -11.20
CA ILE A 46 -1.57 2.47 -11.27
C ILE A 46 -1.05 1.71 -12.50
N GLU A 47 -1.58 0.50 -12.74
CA GLU A 47 -1.20 -0.32 -13.89
C GLU A 47 -1.62 0.34 -15.21
N ARG A 48 -2.87 0.81 -15.29
CA ARG A 48 -3.42 1.47 -16.49
C ARG A 48 -2.61 2.71 -16.87
N GLU A 49 -2.21 3.51 -15.89
CA GLU A 49 -1.49 4.77 -16.10
C GLU A 49 0.04 4.60 -16.09
N LYS A 50 0.53 3.37 -15.86
CA LYS A 50 1.97 3.04 -15.77
C LYS A 50 2.71 3.92 -14.76
N LEU A 51 2.08 4.20 -13.62
CA LEU A 51 2.63 5.06 -12.59
C LEU A 51 3.81 4.38 -11.89
N LEU A 52 4.92 5.11 -11.75
CA LEU A 52 6.06 4.66 -10.95
C LEU A 52 5.78 4.97 -9.48
N VAL A 53 5.26 3.99 -8.75
CA VAL A 53 4.88 4.14 -7.34
C VAL A 53 6.05 3.80 -6.41
N GLU A 54 6.26 4.63 -5.40
CA GLU A 54 7.19 4.41 -4.30
C GLU A 54 6.52 3.60 -3.18
N TYR A 55 5.34 4.03 -2.72
CA TYR A 55 4.47 3.29 -1.81
C TYR A 55 3.02 3.79 -1.85
N ILE A 56 2.10 2.99 -1.31
CA ILE A 56 0.69 3.35 -1.09
C ILE A 56 0.45 3.44 0.43
N ASP A 57 -0.07 4.55 0.93
CA ASP A 57 -0.46 4.71 2.33
C ASP A 57 -1.97 4.55 2.48
N ILE A 58 -2.40 3.54 3.21
CA ILE A 58 -3.82 3.24 3.41
C ILE A 58 -4.31 3.58 4.82
N ARG A 59 -3.53 4.31 5.63
CA ARG A 59 -3.91 4.66 7.01
C ARG A 59 -5.01 5.70 7.12
N PHE A 60 -5.34 6.38 6.02
CA PHE A 60 -6.36 7.43 5.98
C PHE A 60 -7.76 6.84 5.92
N LYS A 61 -8.65 7.24 6.83
CA LYS A 61 -9.98 6.63 7.04
C LYS A 61 -10.70 6.20 5.76
N ASP A 62 -10.97 7.14 4.84
CA ASP A 62 -11.80 6.91 3.66
C ASP A 62 -11.01 7.06 2.34
N SER A 63 -9.67 7.06 2.40
CA SER A 63 -8.83 7.30 1.24
C SER A 63 -7.50 6.55 1.31
N LEU A 64 -6.76 6.58 0.20
CA LEU A 64 -5.36 6.18 0.15
C LEU A 64 -4.54 7.27 -0.50
N VAL A 65 -3.26 7.31 -0.16
CA VAL A 65 -2.29 8.23 -0.74
C VAL A 65 -1.27 7.43 -1.52
N ILE A 66 -1.10 7.74 -2.81
CA ILE A 66 -0.10 7.11 -3.67
C ILE A 66 1.11 8.04 -3.74
N LYS A 67 2.24 7.59 -3.20
CA LYS A 67 3.52 8.26 -3.35
C LYS A 67 4.16 7.82 -4.66
N LEU A 68 4.40 8.74 -5.59
CA LEU A 68 5.14 8.47 -6.82
C LEU A 68 6.65 8.64 -6.62
N LYS A 69 7.44 7.85 -7.36
CA LYS A 69 8.88 8.03 -7.51
C LYS A 69 9.16 9.37 -8.20
N LYS A 70 10.21 10.06 -7.77
CA LYS A 70 10.75 11.23 -8.48
C LYS A 70 11.51 10.81 -9.74
#